data_AF-A0A3C1K8T7-F1
#
_entry.id   AF-A0A3C1K8T7-F1
#
_cell.length_a   1.000
_cell.length_b   1.000
_cell.length_c   1.000
_cell.angle_alpha   90.00
_cell.angle_beta   90.00
_cell.angle_gamma   90.00
#
_symmetry.space_group_name_H-M   'P 1'
#
loop_
_entity.id
_entity.type
_entity.pdbx_description
1 polymer ?
#
loop_
_entity_poly.entity_id
_entity_poly.type
_entity_poly.pdbx_seq_one_letter_code
_entity_poly.pdbx_strand_id
1 'polypeptide(L)'
;MDLLTVDTEIFSEILAKHTEMIYRISFQYLKSKSDAEDVIQDVFVKLLEKQPIFETDKNRKAWLIRVSINQCKDRLRSFWRRKTVPLTEINDLTDDDKLHLFDELFQL
;
A
#
# COMPACT_ATOMS: atom_id res chain seq x y z
N MET A 1 35.87 4.41 8.07
CA MET A 1 34.41 4.50 7.93
C MET A 1 34.16 4.12 6.49
N ASP A 2 33.68 2.90 6.28
CA ASP A 2 33.70 2.27 4.97
C ASP A 2 32.45 2.68 4.18
N LEU A 3 32.53 2.68 2.85
CA LEU A 3 31.47 3.19 1.97
C LEU A 3 30.06 2.62 2.28
N LEU A 4 30.00 1.33 2.62
CA LEU A 4 28.75 0.66 3.03
C LEU A 4 28.11 1.25 4.29
N THR A 5 28.91 1.75 5.23
CA THR A 5 28.41 2.37 6.47
C THR A 5 27.80 3.75 6.23
N VAL A 6 28.35 4.51 5.28
CA VAL A 6 27.84 5.83 4.90
C VAL A 6 26.49 5.72 4.20
N ASP A 7 26.34 4.76 3.28
CA ASP A 7 25.08 4.52 2.58
C ASP A 7 23.95 4.12 3.56
N THR A 8 24.25 3.31 4.57
CA THR A 8 23.27 2.92 5.59
C THR A 8 22.81 4.09 6.46
N GLU A 9 23.70 5.02 6.78
CA GLU A 9 23.39 6.18 7.62
C GLU A 9 22.51 7.20 6.88
N ILE A 10 22.86 7.50 5.63
CA ILE A 10 22.05 8.35 4.74
C ILE A 10 20.64 7.76 4.57
N PHE A 11 20.54 6.44 4.38
CA PHE A 11 19.24 5.78 4.23
C PHE A 11 18.42 5.84 5.52
N SER A 12 19.05 5.66 6.69
CA SER A 12 18.42 5.80 8.00
C SER A 12 17.82 7.19 8.21
N GLU A 13 18.53 8.25 7.80
CA GLU A 13 18.01 9.62 7.86
C GLU A 13 16.77 9.82 6.98
N ILE A 14 16.79 9.28 5.76
CA ILE A 14 15.64 9.34 4.84
C ILE A 14 14.44 8.60 5.44
N LEU A 15 14.67 7.41 6.02
CA LEU A 15 13.67 6.62 6.74
C LEU A 15 13.05 7.45 7.87
N ALA A 16 13.87 7.94 8.79
CA ALA A 16 13.41 8.71 9.95
C ALA A 16 12.60 9.95 9.53
N LYS A 17 13.03 10.64 8.47
CA LYS A 17 12.39 11.86 7.97
C LYS A 17 11.02 11.63 7.34
N HIS A 18 10.79 10.48 6.70
CA HIS A 18 9.61 10.27 5.86
C HIS A 18 8.62 9.21 6.38
N THR A 19 9.04 8.35 7.31
CA THR A 19 8.21 7.26 7.85
C THR A 19 6.88 7.76 8.39
N GLU A 20 6.87 8.78 9.24
CA GLU A 20 5.64 9.30 9.86
C GLU A 20 4.65 9.86 8.84
N MET A 21 5.15 10.53 7.79
CA MET A 21 4.31 11.04 6.70
C MET A 21 3.65 9.91 5.93
N ILE A 22 4.43 8.89 5.58
CA ILE A 22 3.95 7.73 4.83
C ILE A 22 2.94 6.95 5.69
N TYR A 23 3.22 6.76 6.98
CA TYR A 23 2.31 6.14 7.93
C TYR A 23 0.96 6.85 7.96
N ARG A 24 0.95 8.18 8.18
CA ARG A 24 -0.30 8.96 8.24
C ARG A 24 -1.13 8.87 6.97
N ILE A 25 -0.50 8.97 5.81
CA ILE A 25 -1.18 8.81 4.51
C ILE A 25 -1.77 7.41 4.43
N SER A 26 -0.98 6.38 4.71
CA SER A 26 -1.39 4.99 4.53
C SER A 26 -2.49 4.58 5.50
N PHE A 27 -2.36 4.97 6.77
CA PHE A 27 -3.38 4.77 7.79
C PHE A 27 -4.68 5.49 7.43
N GLN A 28 -4.63 6.70 6.86
CA GLN A 28 -5.83 7.41 6.43
C GLN A 28 -6.58 6.66 5.31
N TYR A 29 -5.87 5.98 4.41
CA TYR A 29 -6.47 5.19 3.33
C TYR A 29 -6.95 3.81 3.78
N LEU A 30 -6.16 3.11 4.59
CA LEU A 30 -6.34 1.68 4.86
C LEU A 30 -7.03 1.41 6.21
N LYS A 31 -7.02 2.38 7.14
CA LYS A 31 -7.60 2.27 8.50
C LYS A 31 -7.09 1.06 9.30
N SER A 32 -5.91 0.56 8.93
CA SER A 32 -5.26 -0.61 9.49
C SER A 32 -3.80 -0.25 9.78
N LYS A 33 -3.36 -0.49 11.01
CA LYS A 33 -1.98 -0.20 11.43
C LYS A 33 -1.00 -1.10 10.67
N SER A 34 -1.27 -2.41 10.61
CA SER A 34 -0.40 -3.37 9.93
C SER A 34 -0.29 -3.06 8.44
N ASP A 35 -1.40 -2.78 7.77
CA ASP A 35 -1.35 -2.45 6.34
C ASP A 35 -0.62 -1.13 6.08
N ALA A 36 -0.72 -0.16 7.00
CA ALA A 36 0.04 1.09 6.89
C ALA A 36 1.56 0.85 7.07
N GLU A 37 1.95 -0.01 8.02
CA GLU A 37 3.34 -0.41 8.24
C GLU A 37 3.91 -1.18 7.04
N ASP A 38 3.12 -2.05 6.41
CA ASP A 38 3.51 -2.72 5.18
C ASP A 38 3.73 -1.73 4.03
N VAL A 39 2.85 -0.74 3.87
CA VAL A 39 3.02 0.28 2.81
C VAL A 39 4.29 1.10 3.02
N ILE A 40 4.67 1.39 4.27
CA ILE A 40 5.95 2.05 4.57
C ILE A 40 7.11 1.22 4.02
N GLN A 41 7.12 -0.08 4.32
CA GLN A 41 8.15 -1.00 3.85
C GLN A 41 8.18 -1.03 2.32
N ASP A 42 7.04 -1.24 1.67
CA ASP A 42 6.93 -1.29 0.21
C ASP A 42 7.41 -0.01 -0.48
N VAL A 43 7.16 1.15 0.12
CA VAL A 43 7.60 2.45 -0.42
C VAL A 43 9.11 2.58 -0.35
N PHE A 44 9.73 2.20 0.78
CA PHE A 44 11.18 2.25 0.93
C PHE A 44 11.91 1.20 0.10
N VAL A 45 11.34 -0.01 -0.04
CA VAL A 45 11.85 -1.03 -0.98
C VAL A 45 11.83 -0.45 -2.40
N LYS A 46 10.72 0.15 -2.85
CA LYS A 46 10.66 0.79 -4.17
C LYS A 46 11.66 1.94 -4.33
N LEU A 47 11.94 2.68 -3.26
CA LEU A 47 12.96 3.74 -3.29
C LEU A 47 14.35 3.15 -3.54
N LEU A 48 14.71 2.07 -2.86
CA LEU A 48 15.98 1.36 -3.02
C LEU A 48 16.12 0.68 -4.38
N GLU A 49 15.03 0.09 -4.89
CA GLU A 49 15.03 -0.58 -6.20
C GLU A 49 15.12 0.40 -7.37
N LYS A 50 14.41 1.53 -7.28
CA LYS A 50 14.31 2.48 -8.40
C LYS A 50 15.37 3.56 -8.39
N GLN A 51 15.97 3.84 -7.23
CA GLN A 51 16.98 4.88 -7.01
C GLN A 51 16.73 6.17 -7.81
N PRO A 52 15.51 6.76 -7.71
CA PRO A 52 15.18 7.96 -8.45
C PRO A 52 16.10 9.12 -8.04
N ILE A 53 16.53 9.90 -9.03
CA ILE A 53 17.32 11.11 -8.80
C ILE A 53 16.36 12.25 -8.47
N PHE A 54 16.63 12.96 -7.37
CA PHE A 54 15.81 14.08 -6.93
C PHE A 54 16.65 15.37 -6.91
N GLU A 55 16.18 16.39 -7.63
CA GLU A 55 16.81 17.73 -7.61
C GLU A 55 16.61 18.43 -6.26
N THR A 56 15.48 18.20 -5.61
CA THR A 56 15.14 18.82 -4.33
C THR A 56 14.46 17.86 -3.37
N ASP A 57 14.50 18.19 -2.08
CA ASP A 57 13.76 17.45 -1.05
C ASP A 57 12.23 17.47 -1.27
N LYS A 58 11.72 18.55 -1.89
CA LYS A 58 10.31 18.67 -2.28
C LYS A 58 9.95 17.63 -3.35
N ASN A 59 10.82 17.39 -4.32
CA ASN A 59 10.61 16.37 -5.36
C ASN A 59 10.60 14.96 -4.75
N ARG A 60 11.56 14.66 -3.85
CA ARG A 60 11.58 13.39 -3.10
C ARG A 60 10.30 13.18 -2.30
N LYS A 61 9.88 14.19 -1.53
CA LYS A 61 8.64 14.13 -0.77
C LYS A 61 7.41 13.89 -1.66
N ALA A 62 7.31 14.59 -2.79
CA ALA A 62 6.22 14.40 -3.74
C ALA A 62 6.21 12.98 -4.35
N TRP A 63 7.38 12.44 -4.67
CA TRP A 63 7.52 11.08 -5.16
C TRP A 63 7.07 10.05 -4.10
N LEU A 64 7.55 10.18 -2.87
CA LEU A 64 7.16 9.29 -1.77
C LEU A 64 5.65 9.30 -1.53
N ILE A 65 5.03 10.48 -1.45
CA ILE A 65 3.57 10.63 -1.31
C ILE A 65 2.84 9.90 -2.43
N ARG A 66 3.28 10.07 -3.69
CA ARG A 66 2.65 9.43 -4.84
C ARG A 66 2.77 7.91 -4.78
N VAL A 67 3.94 7.38 -4.43
CA VAL A 67 4.14 5.93 -4.30
C VAL A 67 3.28 5.37 -3.17
N SER A 68 3.23 6.02 -2.01
CA SER A 68 2.39 5.60 -0.88
C SER A 68 0.91 5.54 -1.25
N ILE A 69 0.39 6.59 -1.91
CA ILE A 69 -1.00 6.63 -2.38
C ILE A 69 -1.27 5.50 -3.38
N ASN A 70 -0.36 5.25 -4.31
CA ASN A 70 -0.51 4.16 -5.29
C ASN A 70 -0.57 2.80 -4.60
N GLN A 71 0.34 2.54 -3.65
CA GLN A 71 0.34 1.28 -2.88
C GLN A 71 -0.96 1.09 -2.10
N CYS A 72 -1.46 2.14 -1.45
CA CYS A 72 -2.74 2.09 -0.74
C CYS A 72 -3.90 1.76 -1.69
N LYS A 73 -3.95 2.42 -2.86
CA LYS A 73 -4.99 2.16 -3.87
C LYS A 73 -4.92 0.75 -4.41
N ASP A 74 -3.72 0.21 -4.63
CA ASP A 74 -3.54 -1.15 -5.14
C ASP A 74 -3.98 -2.20 -4.11
N ARG A 75 -3.68 -1.98 -2.82
CA ARG A 75 -4.17 -2.81 -1.71
C ARG A 75 -5.70 -2.76 -1.59
N LEU A 76 -6.30 -1.56 -1.62
CA LEU A 76 -7.75 -1.41 -1.60
C LEU A 76 -8.40 -2.11 -2.79
N ARG A 77 -7.88 -1.92 -4.01
CA ARG A 77 -8.37 -2.62 -5.21
C ARG A 77 -8.29 -4.14 -5.06
N SER A 78 -7.19 -4.65 -4.50
CA SER A 78 -7.03 -6.08 -4.22
C SER A 78 -8.06 -6.58 -3.21
N PHE A 79 -8.30 -5.83 -2.14
CA PHE A 79 -9.32 -6.15 -1.14
C PHE A 79 -10.73 -6.17 -1.74
N TRP A 80 -11.10 -5.16 -2.52
CA TRP A 80 -12.39 -5.11 -3.22
C TRP A 80 -12.56 -6.27 -4.20
N ARG A 81 -11.51 -6.61 -4.98
CA ARG A 81 -11.55 -7.77 -5.88
C ARG A 81 -11.75 -9.10 -5.16
N ARG A 82 -11.24 -9.26 -3.93
CA ARG A 82 -11.48 -10.46 -3.11
C ARG A 82 -12.91 -10.53 -2.57
N LYS A 83 -13.58 -9.39 -2.42
CA LYS A 83 -14.99 -9.30 -2.00
C LYS A 83 -15.98 -9.43 -3.16
N THR A 84 -15.51 -9.42 -4.40
CA THR A 84 -16.37 -9.53 -5.58
C THR A 84 -16.27 -10.91 -6.18
N VAL A 85 -17.41 -11.57 -6.37
CA VAL A 85 -17.52 -12.79 -7.17
C VAL A 85 -17.75 -12.39 -8.63
N PRO A 86 -17.06 -12.99 -9.62
CA PRO A 86 -17.33 -12.74 -11.03
C PRO A 86 -18.81 -13.02 -11.37
N LEU A 87 -19.45 -12.12 -12.12
CA LEU A 87 -20.83 -12.29 -12.60
C LEU A 87 -21.05 -13.59 -13.38
N THR A 88 -20.00 -14.10 -14.03
CA THR A 88 -20.03 -15.38 -14.73
C THR A 88 -20.23 -16.57 -13.80
N GLU A 89 -19.72 -16.52 -12.57
CA GLU A 89 -19.92 -17.58 -11.58
C GLU A 89 -21.34 -17.51 -11.00
N ILE A 90 -21.94 -16.32 -10.88
CA ILE A 90 -23.33 -16.13 -10.40
C ILE A 90 -24.37 -16.82 -11.31
N ASN A 91 -24.10 -16.91 -12.62
CA ASN A 91 -25.00 -17.59 -13.55
C ASN A 91 -25.01 -19.12 -13.38
N ASP A 92 -23.96 -19.69 -12.79
CA ASP A 92 -23.83 -21.13 -12.53
C ASP A 92 -24.24 -21.51 -11.09
N LEU A 93 -24.56 -20.53 -10.24
CA LEU A 93 -25.07 -20.74 -8.89
C LEU A 93 -26.55 -21.13 -8.91
N THR A 94 -26.91 -22.13 -8.10
CA THR A 94 -28.31 -22.44 -7.85
C THR A 94 -28.97 -21.29 -7.07
N ASP A 95 -30.29 -21.17 -7.11
CA ASP A 95 -30.98 -20.08 -6.41
C ASP A 95 -30.77 -20.14 -4.88
N ASP A 96 -30.46 -21.32 -4.35
CA ASP A 96 -30.10 -21.55 -2.94
C ASP A 96 -28.69 -21.00 -2.63
N ASP A 97 -27.72 -21.21 -3.53
CA ASP A 97 -26.37 -20.66 -3.40
C ASP A 97 -26.35 -19.12 -3.49
N LYS A 98 -27.23 -18.54 -4.32
CA LYS A 98 -27.38 -17.09 -4.43
C LYS A 98 -27.89 -16.49 -3.11
N LEU A 99 -28.86 -17.15 -2.47
CA LEU A 99 -29.43 -16.67 -1.21
C LEU A 99 -28.37 -16.67 -0.09
N HIS A 100 -27.57 -17.73 0.00
CA HIS A 100 -26.45 -17.83 0.94
C HIS A 100 -25.36 -16.77 0.70
N LEU A 101 -24.99 -16.52 -0.56
CA LEU A 101 -23.99 -15.50 -0.91
C LEU A 101 -24.48 -14.08 -0.58
N PHE A 102 -25.77 -13.80 -0.79
CA PHE A 102 -26.38 -12.53 -0.42
C PHE A 102 -26.34 -12.31 1.11
N ASP A 103 -26.64 -13.34 1.89
CA ASP A 103 -26.59 -13.27 3.35
C ASP A 103 -25.16 -13.02 3.88
N GLU A 104 -24.14 -13.66 3.27
CA GLU A 104 -22.73 -13.42 3.64
C GLU A 104 -22.25 -11.99 3.30
N LEU A 105 -22.74 -11.40 2.22
CA LEU A 105 -22.35 -10.05 1.78
C LEU A 105 -22.97 -8.94 2.63
N PHE A 106 -24.17 -9.15 3.18
CA PHE A 106 -24.89 -8.16 4.00
C PHE A 106 -24.58 -8.25 5.50
N GLN A 107 -23.72 -9.20 5.93
CA GLN A 107 -23.23 -9.33 7.31
C GLN A 107 -21.86 -8.66 7.56
N LEU A 108 -21.28 -7.98 6.56
CA LEU A 108 -20.05 -7.16 6.65
C LEU A 108 -20.34 -5.66 6.81
#